data_AF-N1VW33-F1
#
_entry.id   AF-N1VW33-F1
#
_cell.length_a   1.000
_cell.length_b   1.000
_cell.length_c   1.000
_cell.angle_alpha   90.00
_cell.angle_beta   90.00
_cell.angle_gamma   90.00
#
_symmetry.space_group_name_H-M   'P 1'
#
loop_
_entity.id
_entity.type
_entity.pdbx_description
1 polymer ?
#
loop_
_entity_poly.entity_id
_entity_poly.type
_entity_poly.pdbx_seq_one_letter_code
_entity_poly.pdbx_strand_id
1 'polypeptide(L)'
;MKYAPIIIFVYNRPDHTKRVIDSLIANKEASDSDLIIYSDFAKTEGNLKKVNEVRSYLKEIIGFKSIRIIERGENYGLAKSIISGVSEVIDQSESVIVLEDDILVSPYFLQFMNSSLEKYENEEKVASIHGYSYPMDTTNLDDTYFIRGADCWGWATWKRAWQYFEPDGEKLRDQLIREELVARFDYDNTYPFFQMLTDQILGRNNSWAIRWHASIFLKNMLTLYPKESLILNIGLDNSGTHCDDNGYLSQTFSSKKKHNFPSIIQENIEARSRMVTYFRSIAKHQIKKSSPFLKIRVFLRKIAGKLRRILMRMIDVLHSSQTKAEIIFSGNYSNWEEAANICSGYDSDIIIEKVRDSLQLVRDGKAIYERDSVIFNEIQYSQPLLIGLLFASSLSGGKLKVLDFGGSLGSSYYQNRKFLSKLKFVEWSIVEQEKIVSIGKSEFENREIKFFETIIEAVKLRKPETALLSSVLPYIKNPYEVLGLIKSFKFQTILIDRTPFFVEDFPDRITIETVPPEVYSAQYPAWFFNYSRFLDFLSDTYELVEAFESNDRYSLIDAKIIYRALIFMRKK
;
A
#
# COMPACT_ATOMS: atom_id res chain seq x y z
N MET A 1 6.19 18.04 -38.37
CA MET A 1 5.88 16.97 -37.40
C MET A 1 6.86 15.83 -37.63
N LYS A 2 7.57 15.39 -36.57
CA LYS A 2 8.40 14.17 -36.60
C LYS A 2 7.50 13.02 -36.15
N TYR A 3 7.29 12.01 -36.98
CA TYR A 3 6.46 10.86 -36.63
C TYR A 3 7.23 9.91 -35.70
N ALA A 4 6.57 9.48 -34.62
CA ALA A 4 7.14 8.51 -33.70
C ALA A 4 7.20 7.12 -34.34
N PRO A 5 8.28 6.34 -34.15
CA PRO A 5 8.32 4.95 -34.58
C PRO A 5 7.19 4.13 -33.96
N ILE A 6 6.63 3.23 -34.75
CA ILE A 6 5.60 2.29 -34.35
C ILE A 6 6.28 0.98 -34.01
N ILE A 7 6.09 0.50 -32.78
CA ILE A 7 6.62 -0.77 -32.31
C ILE A 7 5.46 -1.77 -32.21
N ILE A 8 5.60 -2.92 -32.85
CA ILE A 8 4.67 -4.04 -32.73
C ILE A 8 5.39 -5.25 -32.13
N PHE A 9 4.72 -5.89 -31.17
CA PHE A 9 5.14 -7.16 -30.59
C PHE A 9 4.22 -8.28 -31.06
N VAL A 10 4.79 -9.28 -31.75
CA VAL A 10 4.05 -10.40 -32.35
C VAL A 10 4.61 -11.74 -31.91
N TYR A 11 3.74 -12.76 -31.88
CA TYR A 11 4.14 -14.13 -31.56
C TYR A 11 3.64 -15.17 -32.59
N ASN A 12 2.47 -15.75 -32.37
CA ASN A 12 2.00 -16.93 -33.09
C ASN A 12 0.56 -16.78 -33.63
N ARG A 13 0.11 -15.55 -33.85
CA ARG A 13 -1.23 -15.23 -34.39
C ARG A 13 -1.13 -14.56 -35.77
N PRO A 14 -0.96 -15.34 -36.86
CA PRO A 14 -0.78 -14.77 -38.20
C PRO A 14 -1.98 -13.94 -38.67
N ASP A 15 -3.22 -14.37 -38.42
CA ASP A 15 -4.42 -13.61 -38.81
C ASP A 15 -4.52 -12.28 -38.06
N HIS A 16 -4.39 -12.29 -36.73
CA HIS A 16 -4.42 -11.06 -35.93
C HIS A 16 -3.32 -10.11 -36.35
N THR A 17 -2.08 -10.60 -36.48
CA THR A 17 -0.93 -9.81 -36.93
C THR A 17 -1.22 -9.11 -38.25
N LYS A 18 -1.75 -9.87 -39.23
CA LYS A 18 -2.12 -9.31 -40.53
C LYS A 18 -3.16 -8.20 -40.42
N ARG A 19 -4.23 -8.44 -39.65
CA ARG A 19 -5.31 -7.46 -39.48
C ARG A 19 -4.85 -6.19 -38.76
N VAL A 20 -3.95 -6.32 -37.77
CA VAL A 20 -3.35 -5.16 -37.09
C VAL A 20 -2.51 -4.33 -38.06
N ILE A 21 -1.65 -4.97 -38.84
CA ILE A 21 -0.83 -4.31 -39.87
C ILE A 21 -1.72 -3.63 -40.92
N ASP A 22 -2.74 -4.32 -41.44
CA ASP A 22 -3.69 -3.75 -42.40
C ASP A 22 -4.42 -2.52 -41.82
N SER A 23 -4.80 -2.56 -40.53
CA SER A 23 -5.43 -1.41 -39.86
C SER A 23 -4.48 -0.22 -39.67
N LEU A 24 -3.19 -0.48 -39.46
CA LEU A 24 -2.17 0.56 -39.42
C LEU A 24 -1.95 1.18 -40.80
N ILE A 25 -1.82 0.37 -41.85
CA ILE A 25 -1.63 0.85 -43.23
C ILE A 25 -2.78 1.77 -43.67
N ALA A 26 -3.99 1.57 -43.12
CA ALA A 26 -5.14 2.44 -43.38
C ALA A 26 -5.03 3.84 -42.76
N ASN A 27 -4.07 4.09 -41.86
CA ASN A 27 -3.78 5.42 -41.33
C ASN A 27 -2.89 6.20 -42.31
N LYS A 28 -3.18 7.48 -42.52
CA LYS A 28 -2.45 8.31 -43.50
C LYS A 28 -0.98 8.49 -43.15
N GLU A 29 -0.66 8.52 -41.86
CA GLU A 29 0.68 8.72 -41.32
C GLU A 29 1.56 7.47 -41.43
N ALA A 30 0.99 6.31 -41.80
CA ALA A 30 1.72 5.05 -41.88
C ALA A 30 2.91 5.14 -42.86
N SER A 31 2.70 5.70 -44.06
CA SER A 31 3.75 5.84 -45.08
C SER A 31 4.91 6.75 -44.67
N ASP A 32 4.71 7.59 -43.64
CA ASP A 32 5.73 8.49 -43.10
C ASP A 32 6.35 7.99 -41.79
N SER A 33 5.85 6.86 -41.26
CA SER A 33 6.26 6.29 -39.98
C SER A 33 7.20 5.10 -40.16
N ASP A 34 8.20 5.00 -39.29
CA ASP A 34 9.08 3.84 -39.20
C ASP A 34 8.38 2.72 -38.40
N LEU A 35 8.30 1.51 -38.96
CA LEU A 35 7.70 0.34 -38.31
C LEU A 35 8.79 -0.61 -37.81
N ILE A 36 8.73 -0.95 -36.54
CA ILE A 36 9.68 -1.84 -35.86
C ILE A 36 8.90 -3.01 -35.28
N ILE A 37 9.22 -4.24 -35.70
CA ILE A 37 8.46 -5.43 -35.33
C ILE A 37 9.36 -6.39 -34.58
N TYR A 38 9.02 -6.68 -33.33
CA TYR A 38 9.65 -7.74 -32.54
C TYR A 38 8.82 -9.01 -32.65
N SER A 39 9.39 -10.04 -33.29
CA SER A 39 8.81 -11.38 -33.39
C SER A 39 9.50 -12.31 -32.40
N ASP A 40 8.75 -12.78 -31.40
CA ASP A 40 9.29 -13.70 -30.40
C ASP A 40 9.58 -15.09 -31.00
N PHE A 41 10.43 -15.90 -30.36
CA PHE A 41 10.67 -17.29 -30.78
C PHE A 41 9.60 -18.22 -30.22
N ALA A 42 9.39 -19.38 -30.84
CA ALA A 42 8.44 -20.38 -30.37
C ALA A 42 8.78 -20.90 -28.97
N LYS A 43 7.84 -20.82 -28.03
CA LYS A 43 7.97 -21.37 -26.67
C LYS A 43 7.99 -22.90 -26.66
N THR A 44 7.28 -23.51 -27.61
CA THR A 44 7.20 -24.97 -27.79
C THR A 44 7.27 -25.30 -29.28
N GLU A 45 7.67 -26.53 -29.60
CA GLU A 45 7.70 -27.01 -30.98
C GLU A 45 6.34 -26.88 -31.68
N GLY A 46 5.23 -27.09 -30.95
CA GLY A 46 3.88 -26.91 -31.46
C GLY A 46 3.52 -25.47 -31.86
N ASN A 47 4.29 -24.46 -31.42
CA ASN A 47 4.11 -23.08 -31.85
C ASN A 47 4.97 -22.68 -33.05
N LEU A 48 5.98 -23.49 -33.40
CA LEU A 48 6.99 -23.15 -34.41
C LEU A 48 6.38 -22.86 -35.78
N LYS A 49 5.40 -23.67 -36.20
CA LYS A 49 4.70 -23.46 -37.48
C LYS A 49 4.05 -22.07 -37.56
N LYS A 50 3.24 -21.71 -36.54
CA LYS A 50 2.53 -20.42 -36.52
C LYS A 50 3.47 -19.22 -36.38
N VAL A 51 4.56 -19.36 -35.60
CA VAL A 51 5.61 -18.32 -35.51
C VAL A 51 6.29 -18.12 -36.86
N ASN A 52 6.60 -19.20 -37.59
CA ASN A 52 7.19 -19.11 -38.93
C ASN A 52 6.23 -18.52 -39.97
N GLU A 53 4.92 -18.80 -39.85
CA GLU A 53 3.88 -18.17 -40.67
C GLU A 53 3.86 -16.64 -40.43
N VAL A 54 3.86 -16.21 -39.17
CA VAL A 54 3.98 -14.79 -38.81
C VAL A 54 5.26 -14.20 -39.42
N ARG A 55 6.44 -14.78 -39.17
CA ARG A 55 7.72 -14.28 -39.68
C ARG A 55 7.82 -14.21 -41.20
N SER A 56 7.18 -15.15 -41.90
CA SER A 56 7.10 -15.12 -43.36
C SER A 56 6.26 -13.93 -43.83
N TYR A 57 5.07 -13.76 -43.24
CA TYR A 57 4.20 -12.61 -43.55
C TYR A 57 4.88 -11.27 -43.25
N LEU A 58 5.63 -11.14 -42.14
CA LEU A 58 6.30 -9.89 -41.79
C LEU A 58 7.22 -9.37 -42.91
N LYS A 59 7.83 -10.27 -43.69
CA LYS A 59 8.76 -9.93 -44.79
C LYS A 59 8.04 -9.38 -46.03
N GLU A 60 6.73 -9.55 -46.12
CA GLU A 60 5.89 -9.09 -47.22
C GLU A 60 5.26 -7.70 -46.96
N ILE A 61 5.44 -7.16 -45.75
CA ILE A 61 4.83 -5.89 -45.36
C ILE A 61 5.40 -4.73 -46.18
N ILE A 62 4.51 -3.86 -46.66
CA ILE A 62 4.80 -2.60 -47.33
C ILE A 62 3.88 -1.49 -46.76
N GLY A 63 4.08 -0.24 -47.17
CA GLY A 63 3.19 0.88 -46.79
C GLY A 63 3.67 1.70 -45.60
N PHE A 64 4.89 1.45 -45.11
CA PHE A 64 5.58 2.25 -44.09
C PHE A 64 6.84 2.90 -44.66
N LYS A 65 7.35 3.95 -44.01
CA LYS A 65 8.58 4.64 -44.43
C LYS A 65 9.79 3.71 -44.39
N SER A 66 9.92 2.95 -43.30
CA SER A 66 10.90 1.88 -43.16
C SER A 66 10.32 0.75 -42.31
N ILE A 67 10.83 -0.46 -42.49
CA ILE A 67 10.39 -1.64 -41.76
C ILE A 67 11.63 -2.35 -41.22
N ARG A 68 11.72 -2.50 -39.90
CA ARG A 68 12.77 -3.26 -39.22
C ARG A 68 12.15 -4.43 -38.47
N ILE A 69 12.55 -5.64 -38.84
CA ILE A 69 12.06 -6.88 -38.21
C ILE A 69 13.16 -7.44 -37.33
N ILE A 70 12.84 -7.67 -36.05
CA ILE A 70 13.71 -8.30 -35.06
C ILE A 70 13.13 -9.67 -34.71
N GLU A 71 13.69 -10.70 -35.33
CA GLU A 71 13.37 -12.09 -35.00
C GLU A 71 14.22 -12.55 -33.79
N ARG A 72 13.58 -12.84 -32.65
CA ARG A 72 14.29 -13.34 -31.47
C ARG A 72 14.77 -14.79 -31.69
N GLY A 73 15.96 -15.09 -31.18
CA GLY A 73 16.55 -16.45 -31.22
C GLY A 73 16.03 -17.38 -30.13
N GLU A 74 15.39 -16.84 -29.08
CA GLU A 74 14.77 -17.59 -27.99
C GLU A 74 13.47 -16.89 -27.56
N ASN A 75 12.58 -17.60 -26.84
CA ASN A 75 11.30 -17.05 -26.41
C ASN A 75 11.52 -16.12 -25.20
N TYR A 76 11.34 -14.81 -25.39
CA TYR A 76 11.45 -13.81 -24.34
C TYR A 76 10.17 -13.73 -23.50
N GLY A 77 9.02 -14.05 -24.10
CA GLY A 77 7.72 -13.76 -23.53
C GLY A 77 7.38 -12.27 -23.60
N LEU A 78 6.08 -11.97 -23.47
CA LEU A 78 5.53 -10.64 -23.73
C LEU A 78 6.20 -9.52 -22.92
N ALA A 79 6.29 -9.68 -21.59
CA ALA A 79 6.81 -8.64 -20.71
C ALA A 79 8.26 -8.26 -21.01
N LYS A 80 9.15 -9.26 -21.14
CA LYS A 80 10.57 -9.03 -21.46
C LYS A 80 10.71 -8.44 -22.86
N SER A 81 9.91 -8.91 -23.82
CA SER A 81 9.91 -8.39 -25.19
C SER A 81 9.54 -6.90 -25.21
N ILE A 82 8.44 -6.51 -24.56
CA ILE A 82 7.98 -5.11 -24.51
C ILE A 82 9.01 -4.22 -23.81
N ILE A 83 9.43 -4.58 -22.59
CA ILE A 83 10.35 -3.73 -21.81
C ILE A 83 11.66 -3.51 -22.57
N SER A 84 12.24 -4.57 -23.14
CA SER A 84 13.50 -4.46 -23.89
C SER A 84 13.33 -3.73 -25.22
N GLY A 85 12.29 -4.05 -25.99
CA GLY A 85 12.07 -3.44 -27.31
C GLY A 85 11.70 -1.96 -27.23
N VAL A 86 10.83 -1.58 -26.29
CA VAL A 86 10.50 -0.18 -26.05
C VAL A 86 11.74 0.60 -25.62
N SER A 87 12.52 0.07 -24.67
CA SER A 87 13.74 0.73 -24.19
C SER A 87 14.79 0.90 -25.29
N GLU A 88 15.00 -0.12 -26.14
CA GLU A 88 15.95 -0.04 -27.27
C GLU A 88 15.58 1.07 -28.26
N VAL A 89 14.31 1.15 -28.63
CA VAL A 89 13.85 2.09 -29.67
C VAL A 89 13.76 3.51 -29.11
N ILE A 90 13.20 3.68 -27.91
CA ILE A 90 12.93 5.01 -27.35
C ILE A 90 14.21 5.79 -27.05
N ASP A 91 15.31 5.09 -26.76
CA ASP A 91 16.63 5.70 -26.59
C ASP A 91 17.13 6.41 -27.85
N GLN A 92 16.64 6.01 -29.03
CA GLN A 92 17.03 6.54 -30.35
C GLN A 92 16.01 7.55 -30.92
N SER A 93 14.73 7.50 -30.51
CA SER A 93 13.64 8.24 -31.16
C SER A 93 12.96 9.32 -30.32
N GLU A 94 13.26 9.40 -29.01
CA GLU A 94 12.68 10.31 -28.00
C GLU A 94 11.18 10.10 -27.70
N SER A 95 10.42 9.50 -28.62
CA SER A 95 9.05 9.01 -28.39
C SER A 95 8.76 7.78 -29.25
N VAL A 96 7.76 6.99 -28.85
CA VAL A 96 7.35 5.75 -29.52
C VAL A 96 5.83 5.56 -29.43
N ILE A 97 5.27 4.85 -30.41
CA ILE A 97 3.89 4.32 -30.40
C ILE A 97 4.00 2.80 -30.31
N VAL A 98 3.25 2.16 -29.43
CA VAL A 98 3.39 0.73 -29.11
C VAL A 98 2.05 0.00 -29.24
N LEU A 99 2.10 -1.13 -29.95
CA LEU A 99 0.96 -2.01 -30.22
C LEU A 99 1.34 -3.48 -30.01
N GLU A 100 0.33 -4.30 -29.73
CA GLU A 100 0.41 -5.76 -29.68
C GLU A 100 -0.30 -6.36 -30.91
N ASP A 101 -0.07 -7.64 -31.18
CA ASP A 101 -0.61 -8.33 -32.36
C ASP A 101 -2.14 -8.50 -32.36
N ASP A 102 -2.84 -8.06 -31.32
CA ASP A 102 -4.28 -8.14 -31.17
C ASP A 102 -4.98 -6.78 -30.98
N ILE A 103 -4.31 -5.68 -31.32
CA ILE A 103 -4.87 -4.31 -31.22
C ILE A 103 -5.12 -3.72 -32.60
N LEU A 104 -6.37 -3.76 -33.07
CA LEU A 104 -6.79 -3.04 -34.28
C LEU A 104 -6.91 -1.55 -33.99
N VAL A 105 -6.53 -0.72 -34.94
CA VAL A 105 -6.56 0.74 -34.78
C VAL A 105 -7.53 1.41 -35.76
N SER A 106 -8.12 2.53 -35.33
CA SER A 106 -8.90 3.43 -36.19
C SER A 106 -8.00 4.06 -37.27
N PRO A 107 -8.54 4.44 -38.44
CA PRO A 107 -7.82 5.21 -39.47
C PRO A 107 -7.29 6.59 -39.02
N TYR A 108 -7.65 7.04 -37.81
CA TYR A 108 -7.19 8.31 -37.21
C TYR A 108 -6.32 8.11 -35.96
N PHE A 109 -5.96 6.88 -35.64
CA PHE A 109 -5.17 6.54 -34.46
C PHE A 109 -3.77 7.16 -34.50
N LEU A 110 -3.05 7.00 -35.62
CA LEU A 110 -1.69 7.57 -35.74
C LEU A 110 -1.72 9.09 -35.73
N GLN A 111 -2.73 9.71 -36.36
CA GLN A 111 -2.94 11.14 -36.29
C GLN A 111 -3.09 11.61 -34.84
N PHE A 112 -3.94 10.94 -34.05
CA PHE A 112 -4.19 11.25 -32.64
C PHE A 112 -2.91 11.11 -31.80
N MET A 113 -2.20 10.00 -31.95
CA MET A 113 -0.97 9.73 -31.19
C MET A 113 0.09 10.77 -31.46
N ASN A 114 0.42 11.02 -32.73
CA ASN A 114 1.47 11.98 -33.09
C ASN A 114 1.11 13.42 -32.73
N SER A 115 -0.15 13.82 -32.92
CA SER A 115 -0.60 15.17 -32.52
C SER A 115 -0.52 15.37 -31.00
N SER A 116 -0.83 14.32 -30.23
CA SER A 116 -0.74 14.36 -28.77
C SER A 116 0.73 14.36 -28.30
N LEU A 117 1.58 13.55 -28.93
CA LEU A 117 3.02 13.49 -28.64
C LEU A 117 3.70 14.84 -28.88
N GLU A 118 3.36 15.52 -29.99
CA GLU A 118 3.86 16.86 -30.30
C GLU A 118 3.30 17.91 -29.32
N LYS A 119 1.99 17.86 -29.03
CA LYS A 119 1.33 18.83 -28.14
C LYS A 119 1.89 18.83 -26.72
N TYR A 120 2.19 17.65 -26.17
CA TYR A 120 2.63 17.48 -24.78
C TYR A 120 4.10 17.11 -24.66
N GLU A 121 4.90 17.32 -25.71
CA GLU A 121 6.32 16.94 -25.75
C GLU A 121 7.09 17.43 -24.52
N ASN A 122 6.87 18.68 -24.10
CA ASN A 122 7.58 19.31 -22.98
C ASN A 122 6.80 19.29 -21.65
N GLU A 123 5.62 18.66 -21.60
CA GLU A 123 4.80 18.65 -20.39
C GLU A 123 5.13 17.48 -19.47
N GLU A 124 6.00 17.74 -18.49
CA GLU A 124 6.53 16.74 -17.55
C GLU A 124 5.45 15.97 -16.78
N LYS A 125 4.28 16.57 -16.56
CA LYS A 125 3.15 15.90 -15.88
C LYS A 125 2.49 14.82 -16.74
N VAL A 126 2.66 14.85 -18.06
CA VAL A 126 2.08 13.87 -18.99
C VAL A 126 3.11 12.78 -19.26
N ALA A 127 2.77 11.53 -18.96
CA ALA A 127 3.65 10.38 -19.14
C ALA A 127 3.29 9.53 -20.36
N SER A 128 2.00 9.42 -20.68
CA SER A 128 1.53 8.52 -21.73
C SER A 128 0.34 9.10 -22.47
N ILE A 129 0.18 8.67 -23.71
CA ILE A 129 -1.04 8.81 -24.50
C ILE A 129 -1.63 7.41 -24.64
N HIS A 130 -2.96 7.29 -24.54
CA HIS A 130 -3.65 6.01 -24.58
C HIS A 130 -4.69 6.01 -25.70
N GLY A 131 -4.88 4.86 -26.36
CA GLY A 131 -5.75 4.72 -27.51
C GLY A 131 -7.12 4.13 -27.19
N TYR A 132 -7.29 3.55 -26.00
CA TYR A 132 -8.55 2.91 -25.61
C TYR A 132 -9.37 3.76 -24.65
N SER A 133 -10.68 3.55 -24.65
CA SER A 133 -11.60 4.13 -23.67
C SER A 133 -12.54 3.06 -23.19
N TYR A 134 -12.76 3.00 -21.88
CA TYR A 134 -13.77 2.11 -21.32
C TYR A 134 -15.17 2.50 -21.81
N PRO A 135 -16.07 1.53 -22.08
CA PRO A 135 -17.47 1.79 -22.45
C PRO A 135 -18.30 2.26 -21.25
N MET A 136 -17.96 3.44 -20.73
CA MET A 136 -18.64 4.16 -19.67
C MET A 136 -19.51 5.29 -20.24
N ASP A 137 -20.33 5.93 -19.40
CA ASP A 137 -21.06 7.12 -19.80
C ASP A 137 -20.08 8.28 -20.08
N THR A 138 -20.10 8.85 -21.28
CA THR A 138 -19.22 9.95 -21.69
C THR A 138 -19.97 11.27 -21.91
N THR A 139 -21.24 11.35 -21.49
CA THR A 139 -22.08 12.56 -21.58
C THR A 139 -21.37 13.77 -20.97
N ASN A 140 -21.25 14.88 -21.69
CA ASN A 140 -20.55 16.10 -21.23
C ASN A 140 -19.05 15.95 -20.88
N LEU A 141 -18.40 14.84 -21.21
CA LEU A 141 -16.94 14.80 -21.22
C LEU A 141 -16.40 15.47 -22.49
N ASP A 142 -15.27 16.16 -22.33
CA ASP A 142 -14.46 16.67 -23.43
C ASP A 142 -13.94 15.53 -24.32
N ASP A 143 -13.45 15.88 -25.52
CA ASP A 143 -12.95 14.92 -26.51
C ASP A 143 -11.78 14.07 -26.01
N THR A 144 -10.98 14.64 -25.10
CA THR A 144 -9.91 13.94 -24.42
C THR A 144 -9.81 14.44 -22.98
N TYR A 145 -9.28 13.60 -22.10
CA TYR A 145 -9.13 13.92 -20.68
C TYR A 145 -7.94 13.17 -20.08
N PHE A 146 -7.44 13.65 -18.95
CA PHE A 146 -6.32 13.04 -18.25
C PHE A 146 -6.77 12.17 -17.08
N ILE A 147 -6.12 11.02 -16.90
CA ILE A 147 -6.26 10.15 -15.73
C ILE A 147 -4.88 9.84 -15.17
N ARG A 148 -4.75 9.73 -13.84
CA ARG A 148 -3.47 9.40 -13.19
C ARG A 148 -3.10 7.93 -13.39
N GLY A 149 -1.82 7.68 -13.66
CA GLY A 149 -1.29 6.35 -13.98
C GLY A 149 -1.16 6.14 -15.49
N ALA A 150 -0.98 4.90 -15.94
CA ALA A 150 -0.80 4.54 -17.34
C ALA A 150 -1.60 3.28 -17.72
N ASP A 151 -1.89 3.09 -19.01
CA ASP A 151 -2.51 1.87 -19.55
C ASP A 151 -1.82 1.48 -20.87
N CYS A 152 -2.02 0.22 -21.33
CA CYS A 152 -1.13 -0.42 -22.30
C CYS A 152 -1.74 -0.81 -23.66
N TRP A 153 -3.04 -0.63 -23.89
CA TRP A 153 -3.65 -0.94 -25.18
C TRP A 153 -3.55 0.22 -26.17
N GLY A 154 -2.63 0.08 -27.14
CA GLY A 154 -2.36 1.09 -28.15
C GLY A 154 -1.97 2.41 -27.51
N TRP A 155 -0.71 2.53 -27.10
CA TRP A 155 -0.24 3.64 -26.27
C TRP A 155 1.00 4.27 -26.87
N ALA A 156 1.31 5.49 -26.43
CA ALA A 156 2.52 6.19 -26.81
C ALA A 156 3.15 6.87 -25.60
N THR A 157 4.46 7.01 -25.61
CA THR A 157 5.20 7.67 -24.52
C THR A 157 6.47 8.35 -25.04
N TRP A 158 7.10 9.11 -24.16
CA TRP A 158 8.38 9.78 -24.40
C TRP A 158 9.47 9.16 -23.55
N LYS A 159 10.71 9.28 -24.01
CA LYS A 159 11.91 8.87 -23.26
C LYS A 159 11.95 9.47 -21.86
N ARG A 160 11.61 10.77 -21.77
CA ARG A 160 11.51 11.51 -20.49
C ARG A 160 10.51 10.92 -19.49
N ALA A 161 9.52 10.16 -19.95
CA ALA A 161 8.54 9.50 -19.10
C ALA A 161 8.90 8.04 -18.87
N TRP A 162 9.33 7.33 -19.91
CA TRP A 162 9.71 5.92 -19.84
C TRP A 162 10.87 5.64 -18.89
N GLN A 163 11.79 6.60 -18.71
CA GLN A 163 12.86 6.50 -17.70
C GLN A 163 12.37 6.25 -16.27
N TYR A 164 11.09 6.54 -15.97
CA TYR A 164 10.48 6.27 -14.67
C TYR A 164 9.91 4.86 -14.52
N PHE A 165 9.94 4.03 -15.56
CA PHE A 165 9.51 2.64 -15.46
C PHE A 165 10.37 1.90 -14.44
N GLU A 166 9.73 1.44 -13.35
CA GLU A 166 10.35 0.62 -12.32
C GLU A 166 10.00 -0.86 -12.58
N PRO A 167 10.98 -1.69 -12.95
CA PRO A 167 10.73 -3.11 -13.20
C PRO A 167 10.44 -3.90 -11.91
N ASP A 168 10.86 -3.43 -10.74
CA ASP A 168 10.65 -4.08 -9.46
C ASP A 168 9.23 -3.84 -8.92
N GLY A 169 8.39 -4.87 -9.05
CA GLY A 169 7.00 -4.84 -8.55
C GLY A 169 6.89 -4.71 -7.03
N GLU A 170 7.84 -5.26 -6.26
CA GLU A 170 7.81 -5.20 -4.79
C GLU A 170 8.04 -3.77 -4.33
N LYS A 171 9.04 -3.10 -4.89
CA LYS A 171 9.30 -1.68 -4.62
C LYS A 171 8.08 -0.80 -4.91
N LEU A 172 7.39 -1.06 -6.02
CA LEU A 172 6.16 -0.35 -6.39
C LEU A 172 5.02 -0.63 -5.40
N ARG A 173 4.79 -1.90 -5.04
CA ARG A 173 3.76 -2.31 -4.07
C ARG A 173 4.02 -1.67 -2.71
N ASP A 174 5.23 -1.75 -2.21
CA ASP A 174 5.61 -1.27 -0.89
C ASP A 174 5.49 0.25 -0.80
N GLN A 175 5.82 0.96 -1.87
CA GLN A 175 5.59 2.40 -1.96
C GLN A 175 4.08 2.74 -1.98
N LEU A 176 3.26 2.01 -2.74
CA LEU A 176 1.80 2.21 -2.75
C LEU A 176 1.18 1.99 -1.36
N ILE A 177 1.66 1.01 -0.60
CA ILE A 177 1.24 0.78 0.79
C ILE A 177 1.72 1.91 1.69
N ARG A 178 3.01 2.24 1.65
CA ARG A 178 3.65 3.26 2.50
C ARG A 178 3.01 4.64 2.34
N GLU A 179 2.60 4.99 1.12
CA GLU A 179 1.95 6.27 0.81
C GLU A 179 0.42 6.21 0.93
N GLU A 180 -0.15 5.10 1.41
CA GLU A 180 -1.60 4.88 1.58
C GLU A 180 -2.42 5.06 0.28
N LEU A 181 -1.79 4.78 -0.87
CA LEU A 181 -2.36 5.05 -2.18
C LEU A 181 -3.17 3.88 -2.76
N VAL A 182 -3.17 2.71 -2.11
CA VAL A 182 -3.80 1.46 -2.61
C VAL A 182 -5.26 1.67 -3.03
N ALA A 183 -6.08 2.31 -2.20
CA ALA A 183 -7.50 2.51 -2.53
C ALA A 183 -7.67 3.36 -3.79
N ARG A 184 -6.87 4.41 -3.95
CA ARG A 184 -6.90 5.29 -5.13
C ARG A 184 -6.36 4.56 -6.37
N PHE A 185 -5.30 3.77 -6.21
CA PHE A 185 -4.73 2.92 -7.25
C PHE A 185 -5.78 1.94 -7.79
N ASP A 186 -6.61 1.38 -6.91
CA ASP A 186 -7.71 0.46 -7.25
C ASP A 186 -9.02 1.15 -7.68
N TYR A 187 -8.95 2.40 -8.16
CA TYR A 187 -10.14 3.17 -8.52
C TYR A 187 -11.20 3.13 -7.41
N ASP A 188 -10.80 3.50 -6.20
CA ASP A 188 -11.62 3.50 -4.99
C ASP A 188 -12.14 2.10 -4.65
N ASN A 189 -11.23 1.11 -4.75
CA ASN A 189 -11.48 -0.32 -4.52
C ASN A 189 -12.50 -0.97 -5.48
N THR A 190 -12.68 -0.40 -6.68
CA THR A 190 -13.62 -0.94 -7.68
C THR A 190 -12.96 -1.80 -8.74
N TYR A 191 -11.64 -1.70 -8.92
CA TYR A 191 -10.87 -2.53 -9.83
C TYR A 191 -9.57 -3.03 -9.16
N PRO A 192 -9.22 -4.32 -9.25
CA PRO A 192 -8.19 -4.92 -8.40
C PRO A 192 -6.74 -4.74 -8.91
N PHE A 193 -6.32 -3.52 -9.28
CA PHE A 193 -4.99 -3.26 -9.83
C PHE A 193 -3.85 -3.61 -8.86
N PHE A 194 -3.98 -3.26 -7.58
CA PHE A 194 -3.02 -3.52 -6.51
C PHE A 194 -2.74 -5.01 -6.37
N GLN A 195 -3.78 -5.84 -6.52
CA GLN A 195 -3.53 -7.26 -6.57
C GLN A 195 -3.11 -7.77 -7.95
N MET A 196 -3.45 -7.15 -9.08
CA MET A 196 -2.77 -7.49 -10.32
C MET A 196 -1.24 -7.31 -10.18
N LEU A 197 -0.80 -6.26 -9.48
CA LEU A 197 0.62 -6.03 -9.16
C LEU A 197 1.16 -7.11 -8.22
N THR A 198 0.40 -7.47 -7.19
CA THR A 198 0.84 -8.51 -6.27
C THR A 198 0.88 -9.89 -6.89
N ASP A 199 -0.11 -10.24 -7.71
CA ASP A 199 -0.12 -11.48 -8.48
C ASP A 199 1.04 -11.50 -9.50
N GLN A 200 1.49 -10.33 -9.99
CA GLN A 200 2.68 -10.21 -10.83
C GLN A 200 3.97 -10.51 -10.04
N ILE A 201 4.13 -9.95 -8.83
CA ILE A 201 5.25 -10.23 -7.92
C ILE A 201 5.34 -11.72 -7.61
N LEU A 202 4.19 -12.33 -7.28
CA LEU A 202 4.09 -13.75 -6.95
C LEU A 202 4.24 -14.69 -8.15
N GLY A 203 4.51 -14.17 -9.36
CA GLY A 203 4.64 -14.95 -10.59
C GLY A 203 3.34 -15.59 -11.10
N ARG A 204 2.18 -15.20 -10.55
CA ARG A 204 0.85 -15.69 -10.96
C ARG A 204 0.34 -15.03 -12.24
N ASN A 205 0.89 -13.88 -12.60
CA ASN A 205 0.75 -13.28 -13.92
C ASN A 205 2.08 -12.65 -14.35
N ASN A 206 2.20 -12.32 -15.63
CA ASN A 206 3.40 -11.68 -16.19
C ASN A 206 3.09 -10.28 -16.74
N SER A 207 2.19 -9.54 -16.08
CA SER A 207 1.75 -8.23 -16.57
C SER A 207 2.86 -7.20 -16.41
N TRP A 208 3.44 -6.75 -17.52
CA TRP A 208 4.34 -5.59 -17.52
C TRP A 208 3.56 -4.28 -17.32
N ALA A 209 2.33 -4.23 -17.85
CA ALA A 209 1.48 -3.04 -17.86
C ALA A 209 1.14 -2.54 -16.45
N ILE A 210 0.91 -3.44 -15.49
CA ILE A 210 0.62 -3.02 -14.11
C ILE A 210 1.80 -2.32 -13.44
N ARG A 211 3.04 -2.74 -13.77
CA ARG A 211 4.25 -2.06 -13.28
C ARG A 211 4.40 -0.69 -13.90
N TRP A 212 4.08 -0.55 -15.19
CA TRP A 212 4.05 0.75 -15.85
C TRP A 212 3.00 1.69 -15.25
N HIS A 213 1.78 1.17 -15.03
CA HIS A 213 0.71 1.91 -14.36
C HIS A 213 1.15 2.40 -12.97
N ALA A 214 1.70 1.52 -12.13
CA ALA A 214 2.19 1.86 -10.79
C ALA A 214 3.35 2.87 -10.81
N SER A 215 4.31 2.71 -11.72
CA SER A 215 5.45 3.62 -11.86
C SER A 215 5.00 5.07 -12.09
N ILE A 216 4.10 5.26 -13.06
CA ILE A 216 3.57 6.57 -13.42
C ILE A 216 2.58 7.10 -12.39
N PHE A 217 1.76 6.20 -11.82
CA PHE A 217 0.81 6.57 -10.78
C PHE A 217 1.55 7.14 -9.55
N LEU A 218 2.60 6.49 -9.06
CA LEU A 218 3.38 6.94 -7.91
C LEU A 218 4.10 8.28 -8.16
N LYS A 219 4.42 8.60 -9.42
CA LYS A 219 4.97 9.90 -9.81
C LYS A 219 3.93 11.02 -9.96
N ASN A 220 2.66 10.76 -9.66
CA ASN A 220 1.53 11.69 -9.88
C ASN A 220 1.41 12.14 -11.35
N MET A 221 1.91 11.34 -12.29
CA MET A 221 1.87 11.66 -13.72
C MET A 221 0.56 11.17 -14.35
N LEU A 222 0.21 11.79 -15.47
CA LEU A 222 -1.07 11.67 -16.14
C LEU A 222 -0.94 10.99 -17.51
N THR A 223 -1.99 10.27 -17.89
CA THR A 223 -2.18 9.70 -19.21
C THR A 223 -3.35 10.36 -19.90
N LEU A 224 -3.19 10.74 -21.17
CA LEU A 224 -4.26 11.28 -22.00
C LEU A 224 -5.10 10.13 -22.57
N TYR A 225 -6.41 10.18 -22.32
CA TYR A 225 -7.40 9.27 -22.88
C TYR A 225 -8.28 10.00 -23.90
N PRO A 226 -8.65 9.36 -25.02
CA PRO A 226 -9.74 9.83 -25.84
C PRO A 226 -11.07 9.56 -25.14
N LYS A 227 -12.09 10.33 -25.52
CA LYS A 227 -13.48 10.08 -25.12
C LYS A 227 -14.02 8.78 -25.69
N GLU A 228 -13.71 8.52 -26.95
CA GLU A 228 -14.12 7.33 -27.69
C GLU A 228 -12.89 6.52 -28.05
N SER A 229 -12.94 5.20 -27.86
CA SER A 229 -11.81 4.32 -28.14
C SER A 229 -11.36 4.45 -29.60
N LEU A 230 -10.07 4.64 -29.82
CA LEU A 230 -9.45 4.62 -31.15
C LEU A 230 -8.89 3.24 -31.51
N ILE A 231 -9.01 2.27 -30.61
CA ILE A 231 -8.55 0.90 -30.82
C ILE A 231 -9.65 -0.12 -30.51
N LEU A 232 -9.46 -1.34 -31.00
CA LEU A 232 -10.22 -2.53 -30.63
C LEU A 232 -9.26 -3.66 -30.29
N ASN A 233 -9.47 -4.30 -29.14
CA ASN A 233 -8.75 -5.52 -28.80
C ASN A 233 -9.51 -6.74 -29.35
N ILE A 234 -8.87 -7.49 -30.25
CA ILE A 234 -9.41 -8.70 -30.91
C ILE A 234 -8.81 -10.00 -30.35
N GLY A 235 -8.01 -9.92 -29.29
CA GLY A 235 -7.29 -11.05 -28.68
C GLY A 235 -8.12 -11.88 -27.70
N LEU A 236 -9.38 -11.49 -27.46
CA LEU A 236 -10.33 -12.20 -26.59
C LEU A 236 -11.06 -13.36 -27.30
N ASP A 237 -10.56 -13.85 -28.43
CA ASP A 237 -11.14 -14.95 -29.21
C ASP A 237 -10.65 -16.34 -28.80
N ASN A 238 -10.14 -16.47 -27.56
CA ASN A 238 -9.49 -17.66 -27.00
C ASN A 238 -8.13 -18.04 -27.60
N SER A 239 -7.55 -17.20 -28.48
CA SER A 239 -6.14 -17.35 -28.90
C SER A 239 -5.14 -16.60 -27.97
N GLY A 240 -5.68 -15.79 -27.06
CA GLY A 240 -5.07 -15.08 -25.92
C GLY A 240 -4.35 -15.94 -24.88
N THR A 241 -3.22 -15.46 -24.33
CA THR A 241 -2.70 -15.96 -23.03
C THR A 241 -3.49 -15.43 -21.82
N HIS A 242 -4.32 -14.39 -22.03
CA HIS A 242 -5.15 -13.74 -21.01
C HIS A 242 -6.60 -13.52 -21.51
N CYS A 243 -7.33 -14.60 -21.81
CA CYS A 243 -8.75 -14.52 -22.20
C CYS A 243 -9.70 -14.71 -21.01
N ASP A 244 -10.57 -13.73 -20.78
CA ASP A 244 -11.86 -13.89 -20.07
C ASP A 244 -12.97 -13.45 -21.04
N ASP A 245 -13.75 -14.41 -21.53
CA ASP A 245 -14.78 -14.28 -22.57
C ASP A 245 -15.90 -13.29 -22.15
N ASN A 246 -15.84 -12.00 -22.54
CA ASN A 246 -16.87 -11.04 -22.13
C ASN A 246 -17.05 -9.83 -23.05
N GLY A 247 -18.31 -9.54 -23.40
CA GLY A 247 -18.78 -8.32 -24.09
C GLY A 247 -18.73 -7.02 -23.26
N TYR A 248 -17.66 -6.81 -22.47
CA TYR A 248 -17.43 -5.58 -21.71
C TYR A 248 -16.50 -4.59 -22.42
N LEU A 249 -15.90 -4.96 -23.56
CA LEU A 249 -15.03 -4.08 -24.33
C LEU A 249 -15.81 -3.22 -25.33
N SER A 250 -15.19 -2.13 -25.78
CA SER A 250 -15.69 -1.37 -26.93
C SER A 250 -15.81 -2.29 -28.14
N GLN A 251 -16.95 -2.22 -28.84
CA GLN A 251 -17.23 -3.04 -30.02
C GLN A 251 -16.88 -2.33 -31.32
N THR A 252 -16.67 -1.00 -31.26
CA THR A 252 -16.28 -0.16 -32.38
C THR A 252 -15.19 0.84 -31.97
N PHE A 253 -14.42 1.31 -32.94
CA PHE A 253 -13.50 2.45 -32.75
C PHE A 253 -14.12 3.74 -33.30
N SER A 254 -13.68 4.88 -32.77
CA SER A 254 -14.14 6.20 -33.19
C SER A 254 -13.75 6.49 -34.65
N SER A 255 -14.68 7.11 -35.38
CA SER A 255 -14.45 7.68 -36.70
C SER A 255 -14.12 9.18 -36.63
N LYS A 256 -13.91 9.72 -35.42
CA LYS A 256 -13.61 11.14 -35.21
C LYS A 256 -12.19 11.46 -35.68
N LYS A 257 -12.10 12.37 -36.65
CA LYS A 257 -10.83 12.78 -37.27
C LYS A 257 -10.03 13.78 -36.43
N LYS A 258 -10.70 14.70 -35.74
CA LYS A 258 -10.05 15.78 -34.97
C LYS A 258 -10.45 15.69 -33.52
N HIS A 259 -9.45 15.75 -32.64
CA HIS A 259 -9.63 15.73 -31.20
C HIS A 259 -9.17 17.06 -30.62
N ASN A 260 -9.88 17.55 -29.61
CA ASN A 260 -9.45 18.68 -28.81
C ASN A 260 -8.58 18.19 -27.65
N PHE A 261 -7.49 18.91 -27.40
CA PHE A 261 -6.50 18.57 -26.37
C PHE A 261 -6.56 19.60 -25.23
N PRO A 262 -6.76 19.18 -23.96
CA PRO A 262 -6.81 20.06 -22.81
C PRO A 262 -5.54 20.90 -22.67
N SER A 263 -5.71 22.21 -22.46
CA SER A 263 -4.57 23.09 -22.10
C SER A 263 -4.23 23.03 -20.61
N ILE A 264 -5.17 22.57 -19.78
CA ILE A 264 -4.97 22.40 -18.33
C ILE A 264 -4.57 20.95 -18.06
N ILE A 265 -3.36 20.77 -17.54
CA ILE A 265 -2.80 19.44 -17.24
C ILE A 265 -3.18 19.03 -15.81
N GLN A 266 -4.37 18.45 -15.68
CA GLN A 266 -4.89 17.94 -14.42
C GLN A 266 -5.77 16.70 -14.64
N GLU A 267 -5.83 15.82 -13.65
CA GLU A 267 -6.72 14.66 -13.68
C GLU A 267 -8.19 15.10 -13.78
N ASN A 268 -8.93 14.51 -14.71
CA ASN A 268 -10.36 14.74 -14.85
C ASN A 268 -11.13 13.89 -13.84
N ILE A 269 -11.55 14.54 -12.75
CA ILE A 269 -12.24 13.89 -11.63
C ILE A 269 -13.57 13.27 -12.06
N GLU A 270 -14.30 13.90 -12.98
CA GLU A 270 -15.57 13.39 -13.49
C GLU A 270 -15.35 12.11 -14.30
N ALA A 271 -14.42 12.12 -15.25
CA ALA A 271 -14.07 10.92 -16.02
C ALA A 271 -13.60 9.77 -15.11
N ARG A 272 -12.76 10.08 -14.10
CA ARG A 272 -12.34 9.09 -13.10
C ARG A 272 -13.53 8.49 -12.34
N SER A 273 -14.46 9.33 -11.86
CA SER A 273 -15.67 8.88 -11.15
C SER A 273 -16.53 7.94 -12.00
N ARG A 274 -16.58 8.19 -13.31
CA ARG A 274 -17.29 7.33 -14.26
C ARG A 274 -16.58 6.01 -14.52
N MET A 275 -15.25 6.00 -14.57
CA MET A 275 -14.47 4.76 -14.60
C MET A 275 -14.72 3.92 -13.34
N VAL A 276 -14.71 4.53 -12.15
CA VAL A 276 -15.07 3.88 -10.88
C VAL A 276 -16.46 3.25 -10.95
N THR A 277 -17.44 3.98 -11.48
CA THR A 277 -18.82 3.50 -11.65
C THR A 277 -18.89 2.33 -12.64
N TYR A 278 -18.19 2.43 -13.75
CA TYR A 278 -18.09 1.40 -14.78
C TYR A 278 -17.46 0.12 -14.24
N PHE A 279 -16.31 0.19 -13.58
CA PHE A 279 -15.65 -0.98 -12.98
C PHE A 279 -16.54 -1.66 -11.92
N ARG A 280 -17.22 -0.86 -11.10
CA ARG A 280 -18.22 -1.38 -10.15
C ARG A 280 -19.37 -2.10 -10.87
N SER A 281 -19.77 -1.64 -12.06
CA SER A 281 -20.81 -2.28 -12.87
C SER A 281 -20.37 -3.62 -13.45
N ILE A 282 -19.13 -3.74 -13.94
CA ILE A 282 -18.55 -5.00 -14.43
C ILE A 282 -18.48 -6.00 -13.29
N ALA A 283 -17.96 -5.57 -12.12
CA ALA A 283 -17.88 -6.40 -10.94
C ALA A 283 -19.25 -6.96 -10.55
N LYS A 284 -20.34 -6.18 -10.69
CA LYS A 284 -21.74 -6.60 -10.47
C LYS A 284 -22.28 -7.54 -11.55
N HIS A 285 -21.95 -7.33 -12.82
CA HIS A 285 -22.42 -8.17 -13.93
C HIS A 285 -21.77 -9.56 -13.91
N GLN A 286 -20.48 -9.64 -13.57
CA GLN A 286 -19.80 -10.91 -13.32
C GLN A 286 -20.43 -11.72 -12.16
N ILE A 287 -21.18 -11.09 -11.25
CA ILE A 287 -21.97 -11.77 -10.19
C ILE A 287 -23.30 -12.31 -10.72
N LYS A 288 -23.89 -11.64 -11.72
CA LYS A 288 -25.23 -11.94 -12.21
C LYS A 288 -25.26 -13.06 -13.25
N LYS A 289 -24.27 -13.16 -14.15
CA LYS A 289 -24.16 -14.23 -15.17
C LYS A 289 -23.72 -15.59 -14.62
N SER A 290 -23.49 -15.66 -13.32
CA SER A 290 -23.05 -16.84 -12.61
C SER A 290 -24.18 -17.75 -12.13
N SER A 291 -23.96 -19.07 -12.19
CA SER A 291 -24.77 -20.06 -11.47
C SER A 291 -24.88 -19.69 -9.98
N PRO A 292 -25.83 -20.25 -9.20
CA PRO A 292 -25.98 -19.95 -7.76
C PRO A 292 -24.66 -20.04 -6.97
N PHE A 293 -23.77 -20.95 -7.41
CA PHE A 293 -22.41 -21.11 -6.90
C PHE A 293 -21.49 -19.91 -7.15
N LEU A 294 -21.63 -19.20 -8.26
CA LEU A 294 -20.77 -18.06 -8.62
C LEU A 294 -21.36 -16.71 -8.13
N LYS A 295 -22.66 -16.64 -7.78
CA LYS A 295 -23.23 -15.60 -6.88
C LYS A 295 -22.65 -15.70 -5.46
N ILE A 296 -22.54 -16.92 -4.93
CA ILE A 296 -21.76 -17.22 -3.72
C ILE A 296 -20.30 -16.84 -3.95
N ARG A 297 -19.71 -17.12 -5.12
CA ARG A 297 -18.31 -16.77 -5.42
C ARG A 297 -18.04 -15.27 -5.52
N VAL A 298 -18.97 -14.41 -5.98
CA VAL A 298 -18.77 -12.94 -5.96
C VAL A 298 -19.22 -12.27 -4.67
N PHE A 299 -20.16 -12.86 -3.92
CA PHE A 299 -20.33 -12.55 -2.50
C PHE A 299 -19.05 -12.93 -1.72
N LEU A 300 -18.44 -14.08 -2.04
CA LEU A 300 -17.12 -14.52 -1.60
C LEU A 300 -15.96 -13.72 -2.23
N ARG A 301 -16.12 -12.95 -3.31
CA ARG A 301 -15.10 -12.05 -3.90
C ARG A 301 -15.20 -10.63 -3.34
N LYS A 302 -16.38 -10.21 -2.85
CA LYS A 302 -16.55 -9.05 -1.94
C LYS A 302 -16.03 -9.40 -0.54
N ILE A 303 -16.38 -10.60 -0.06
CA ILE A 303 -15.80 -11.17 1.14
C ILE A 303 -14.32 -11.42 0.94
N ALA A 304 -13.81 -11.86 -0.23
CA ALA A 304 -12.39 -12.01 -0.61
C ALA A 304 -11.72 -10.76 -1.17
N GLY A 305 -12.42 -9.63 -1.25
CA GLY A 305 -11.81 -8.29 -1.27
C GLY A 305 -11.49 -7.87 0.15
N LYS A 306 -12.43 -8.12 1.09
CA LYS A 306 -12.21 -8.05 2.54
C LYS A 306 -11.21 -9.10 3.04
N LEU A 307 -11.24 -10.31 2.48
CA LEU A 307 -10.38 -11.46 2.76
C LEU A 307 -9.10 -11.39 1.92
N ARG A 308 -9.01 -10.70 0.78
CA ARG A 308 -7.73 -10.28 0.16
C ARG A 308 -7.05 -9.24 1.02
N ARG A 309 -7.80 -8.32 1.64
CA ARG A 309 -7.22 -7.36 2.59
C ARG A 309 -6.76 -8.03 3.90
N ILE A 310 -7.34 -9.20 4.24
CA ILE A 310 -6.91 -10.08 5.33
C ILE A 310 -5.80 -11.06 4.87
N LEU A 311 -5.86 -11.57 3.63
CA LEU A 311 -4.95 -12.57 3.05
C LEU A 311 -3.70 -11.91 2.45
N MET A 312 -3.76 -10.66 2.00
CA MET A 312 -2.58 -9.83 1.68
C MET A 312 -1.88 -9.42 2.97
N ARG A 313 -2.64 -9.17 4.05
CA ARG A 313 -2.07 -9.10 5.41
C ARG A 313 -1.50 -10.46 5.88
N MET A 314 -2.02 -11.60 5.41
CA MET A 314 -1.44 -12.94 5.67
C MET A 314 -0.34 -13.36 4.66
N ILE A 315 -0.22 -12.69 3.51
CA ILE A 315 0.85 -12.90 2.52
C ILE A 315 2.03 -12.00 2.85
N ASP A 316 1.80 -10.83 3.46
CA ASP A 316 2.84 -10.12 4.23
C ASP A 316 3.41 -11.04 5.34
N VAL A 317 2.58 -11.91 5.94
CA VAL A 317 2.95 -12.96 6.92
C VAL A 317 3.60 -14.21 6.29
N LEU A 318 3.49 -14.44 4.96
CA LEU A 318 4.03 -15.63 4.27
C LEU A 318 5.16 -15.35 3.27
N HIS A 319 5.36 -14.10 2.81
CA HIS A 319 6.51 -13.67 2.00
C HIS A 319 7.63 -13.01 2.82
N SER A 320 7.52 -13.04 4.15
CA SER A 320 8.66 -12.86 5.06
C SER A 320 9.62 -14.06 5.07
N SER A 321 9.56 -14.97 4.07
CA SER A 321 10.53 -16.05 3.87
C SER A 321 11.72 -15.63 2.98
N GLN A 322 12.23 -14.41 3.17
CA GLN A 322 13.57 -14.31 3.75
C GLN A 322 13.35 -13.92 5.20
N THR A 323 13.37 -14.95 6.05
CA THR A 323 12.98 -14.98 7.47
C THR A 323 13.21 -13.65 8.18
N LYS A 324 12.17 -12.81 8.22
CA LYS A 324 12.00 -11.82 9.28
C LYS A 324 11.00 -12.41 10.26
N ALA A 325 11.49 -13.30 11.11
CA ALA A 325 11.26 -13.26 12.54
C ALA A 325 10.04 -12.39 12.97
N GLU A 326 8.84 -12.96 12.90
CA GLU A 326 7.61 -12.35 13.44
C GLU A 326 7.34 -12.74 14.89
N ILE A 327 6.96 -11.76 15.72
CA ILE A 327 6.53 -11.98 17.10
C ILE A 327 5.20 -12.74 17.10
N ILE A 328 5.17 -13.89 17.76
CA ILE A 328 3.99 -14.78 17.80
C ILE A 328 3.39 -14.80 19.20
N PHE A 329 2.09 -14.58 19.31
CA PHE A 329 1.34 -14.82 20.55
C PHE A 329 0.61 -16.16 20.45
N SER A 330 0.72 -16.98 21.49
CA SER A 330 0.06 -18.29 21.51
C SER A 330 -0.29 -18.76 22.92
N GLY A 331 -1.20 -19.73 23.01
CA GLY A 331 -1.61 -20.35 24.27
C GLY A 331 -2.81 -19.67 24.94
N ASN A 332 -3.30 -20.34 25.98
CA ASN A 332 -4.40 -19.90 26.83
C ASN A 332 -4.13 -20.46 28.23
N TYR A 333 -3.35 -19.72 29.01
CA TYR A 333 -2.86 -20.17 30.31
C TYR A 333 -3.84 -19.80 31.42
N SER A 334 -3.96 -20.69 32.42
CA SER A 334 -4.94 -20.53 33.49
C SER A 334 -4.57 -19.44 34.50
N ASN A 335 -3.27 -19.17 34.65
CA ASN A 335 -2.71 -18.13 35.52
C ASN A 335 -1.35 -17.65 34.99
N TRP A 336 -0.86 -16.53 35.53
CA TRP A 336 0.36 -15.88 35.07
C TRP A 336 1.61 -16.73 35.33
N GLU A 337 1.66 -17.39 36.49
CA GLU A 337 2.77 -18.24 36.89
C GLU A 337 3.00 -19.40 35.91
N GLU A 338 1.91 -20.00 35.41
CA GLU A 338 1.97 -21.06 34.41
C GLU A 338 2.67 -20.60 33.12
N ALA A 339 2.31 -19.43 32.60
CA ALA A 339 2.97 -18.84 31.42
C ALA A 339 4.41 -18.39 31.73
N ALA A 340 4.63 -17.77 32.88
CA ALA A 340 5.93 -17.23 33.29
C ALA A 340 6.99 -18.32 33.46
N ASN A 341 6.62 -19.51 33.95
CA ASN A 341 7.54 -20.63 34.11
C ASN A 341 8.11 -21.17 32.78
N ILE A 342 7.46 -20.87 31.66
CA ILE A 342 7.90 -21.24 30.30
C ILE A 342 8.81 -20.16 29.70
N CYS A 343 8.70 -18.93 30.20
CA CYS A 343 9.33 -17.75 29.63
C CYS A 343 10.73 -17.49 30.19
N SER A 344 11.59 -16.85 29.38
CA SER A 344 12.95 -16.47 29.79
C SER A 344 13.04 -15.13 30.56
N GLY A 345 11.96 -14.32 30.56
CA GLY A 345 11.83 -13.10 31.38
C GLY A 345 12.44 -11.82 30.75
N TYR A 346 12.01 -10.64 31.23
CA TYR A 346 12.34 -9.29 30.68
C TYR A 346 13.66 -8.70 31.20
N ASP A 347 14.33 -9.38 32.13
CA ASP A 347 15.43 -8.83 32.96
C ASP A 347 16.85 -9.02 32.39
N SER A 348 16.98 -9.26 31.09
CA SER A 348 18.32 -9.40 30.50
C SER A 348 19.00 -8.03 30.44
N ASP A 349 20.20 -7.93 31.02
CA ASP A 349 20.99 -6.68 31.02
C ASP A 349 21.24 -6.15 29.59
N ILE A 350 21.24 -7.05 28.61
CA ILE A 350 21.38 -6.74 27.17
C ILE A 350 20.23 -5.87 26.65
N ILE A 351 18.98 -6.14 27.05
CA ILE A 351 17.82 -5.34 26.60
C ILE A 351 17.88 -3.94 27.22
N ILE A 352 18.24 -3.86 28.51
CA ILE A 352 18.35 -2.59 29.24
C ILE A 352 19.43 -1.69 28.63
N GLU A 353 20.60 -2.25 28.29
CA GLU A 353 21.67 -1.48 27.64
C GLU A 353 21.25 -0.97 26.26
N LYS A 354 20.56 -1.79 25.46
CA LYS A 354 20.08 -1.39 24.13
C LYS A 354 19.03 -0.26 24.20
N VAL A 355 18.10 -0.35 25.16
CA VAL A 355 17.12 0.70 25.46
C VAL A 355 17.84 1.99 25.87
N ARG A 356 18.82 1.89 26.78
CA ARG A 356 19.62 3.05 27.22
C ARG A 356 20.31 3.72 26.04
N ASP A 357 21.08 2.97 25.25
CA ASP A 357 21.92 3.53 24.20
C ASP A 357 21.08 4.21 23.10
N SER A 358 19.97 3.58 22.69
CA SER A 358 19.05 4.14 21.69
C SER A 358 18.36 5.42 22.18
N LEU A 359 17.83 5.44 23.40
CA LEU A 359 17.20 6.63 23.97
C LEU A 359 18.21 7.74 24.26
N GLN A 360 19.46 7.40 24.58
CA GLN A 360 20.52 8.39 24.78
C GLN A 360 20.77 9.19 23.49
N LEU A 361 20.78 8.52 22.33
CA LEU A 361 20.90 9.19 21.03
C LEU A 361 19.72 10.13 20.76
N VAL A 362 18.50 9.74 21.10
CA VAL A 362 17.30 10.58 20.91
C VAL A 362 17.31 11.79 21.85
N ARG A 363 17.64 11.58 23.12
CA ARG A 363 17.80 12.65 24.13
C ARG A 363 18.81 13.70 23.67
N ASP A 364 19.97 13.25 23.21
CA ASP A 364 21.08 14.10 22.77
C ASP A 364 20.84 14.76 21.40
N GLY A 365 19.73 14.45 20.72
CA GLY A 365 19.41 14.97 19.39
C GLY A 365 20.27 14.37 18.27
N LYS A 366 20.97 13.26 18.55
CA LYS A 366 21.75 12.48 17.56
C LYS A 366 20.86 11.52 16.76
N ALA A 367 19.69 11.17 17.29
CA ALA A 367 18.65 10.42 16.61
C ALA A 367 17.30 11.16 16.71
N ILE A 368 16.43 10.96 15.72
CA ILE A 368 15.15 11.68 15.62
C ILE A 368 14.07 11.02 16.48
N TYR A 369 14.07 9.69 16.55
CA TYR A 369 13.04 8.88 17.20
C TYR A 369 13.57 7.47 17.47
N GLU A 370 13.09 6.84 18.54
CA GLU A 370 13.24 5.41 18.78
C GLU A 370 11.91 4.75 19.12
N ARG A 371 11.75 3.48 18.74
CA ARG A 371 10.70 2.61 19.24
C ARG A 371 11.27 1.22 19.48
N ASP A 372 11.01 0.66 20.66
CA ASP A 372 11.49 -0.67 21.05
C ASP A 372 13.01 -0.82 20.85
N SER A 373 13.75 0.27 21.15
CA SER A 373 15.20 0.41 20.96
C SER A 373 15.71 0.46 19.52
N VAL A 374 14.82 0.65 18.54
CA VAL A 374 15.16 0.82 17.11
C VAL A 374 15.11 2.30 16.74
N ILE A 375 16.15 2.82 16.10
CA ILE A 375 16.22 4.22 15.64
C ILE A 375 15.49 4.39 14.30
N PHE A 376 14.76 5.50 14.17
CA PHE A 376 14.06 5.89 12.95
C PHE A 376 14.44 7.31 12.51
N ASN A 377 14.39 7.54 11.20
CA ASN A 377 14.67 8.86 10.59
C ASN A 377 13.49 9.83 10.69
N GLU A 378 12.31 9.35 11.08
CA GLU A 378 11.10 10.15 11.25
C GLU A 378 10.33 9.69 12.49
N ILE A 379 9.70 10.63 13.20
CA ILE A 379 8.87 10.30 14.37
C ILE A 379 7.57 9.65 13.88
N GLN A 380 7.33 8.41 14.30
CA GLN A 380 6.03 7.76 14.13
C GLN A 380 5.20 8.00 15.38
N TYR A 381 4.37 9.03 15.38
CA TYR A 381 3.51 9.33 16.52
C TYR A 381 2.43 8.26 16.69
N SER A 382 2.18 7.86 17.94
CA SER A 382 0.86 7.35 18.31
C SER A 382 -0.09 8.56 18.33
N GLN A 383 -0.83 8.75 17.22
CA GLN A 383 -1.80 9.84 17.12
C GLN A 383 -2.81 9.82 18.28
N PRO A 384 -3.37 8.66 18.69
CA PRO A 384 -4.26 8.60 19.84
C PRO A 384 -3.61 9.05 21.15
N LEU A 385 -2.36 8.65 21.41
CA LEU A 385 -1.63 9.09 22.59
C LEU A 385 -1.41 10.61 22.58
N LEU A 386 -0.94 11.17 21.46
CA LEU A 386 -0.74 12.60 21.33
C LEU A 386 -2.05 13.38 21.56
N ILE A 387 -3.17 12.91 21.00
CA ILE A 387 -4.50 13.48 21.23
C ILE A 387 -4.85 13.42 22.73
N GLY A 388 -4.62 12.27 23.39
CA GLY A 388 -4.85 12.11 24.82
C GLY A 388 -4.03 13.06 25.69
N LEU A 389 -2.75 13.25 25.38
CA LEU A 389 -1.86 14.17 26.08
C LEU A 389 -2.31 15.63 25.90
N LEU A 390 -2.68 16.01 24.67
CA LEU A 390 -3.18 17.37 24.38
C LEU A 390 -4.55 17.61 25.02
N PHE A 391 -5.44 16.61 25.00
CA PHE A 391 -6.72 16.63 25.69
C PHE A 391 -6.53 16.85 27.19
N ALA A 392 -5.70 16.04 27.85
CA ALA A 392 -5.36 16.22 29.27
C ALA A 392 -4.80 17.62 29.56
N SER A 393 -3.89 18.11 28.72
CA SER A 393 -3.33 19.46 28.89
C SER A 393 -4.39 20.57 28.75
N SER A 394 -5.40 20.36 27.91
CA SER A 394 -6.49 21.32 27.70
C SER A 394 -7.38 21.48 28.93
N LEU A 395 -7.56 20.40 29.70
CA LEU A 395 -8.32 20.40 30.96
C LEU A 395 -7.61 21.17 32.08
N SER A 396 -6.27 21.28 32.01
CA SER A 396 -5.42 21.96 33.00
C SER A 396 -4.83 23.28 32.49
N GLY A 397 -5.49 23.92 31.50
CA GLY A 397 -5.14 25.27 31.03
C GLY A 397 -3.79 25.36 30.31
N GLY A 398 -3.37 24.26 29.67
CA GLY A 398 -2.11 24.11 28.96
C GLY A 398 -0.95 23.61 29.83
N LYS A 399 -1.23 23.09 31.03
CA LYS A 399 -0.27 22.40 31.88
C LYS A 399 -0.48 20.90 31.75
N LEU A 400 0.59 20.12 31.79
CA LEU A 400 0.51 18.67 31.72
C LEU A 400 1.40 18.04 32.79
N LYS A 401 0.81 17.20 33.65
CA LYS A 401 1.52 16.44 34.69
C LYS A 401 1.18 14.97 34.57
N VAL A 402 2.10 14.19 33.99
CA VAL A 402 1.89 12.78 33.65
C VAL A 402 2.60 11.89 34.65
N LEU A 403 1.91 10.84 35.09
CA LEU A 403 2.51 9.61 35.60
C LEU A 403 2.55 8.59 34.46
N ASP A 404 3.73 8.21 34.02
CA ASP A 404 3.96 7.27 32.92
C ASP A 404 4.42 5.93 33.50
N PHE A 405 3.48 4.98 33.62
CA PHE A 405 3.74 3.68 34.21
C PHE A 405 4.30 2.74 33.13
N GLY A 406 5.53 2.24 33.32
CA GLY A 406 6.25 1.49 32.29
C GLY A 406 6.84 2.37 31.18
N GLY A 407 7.08 3.65 31.45
CA GLY A 407 7.55 4.64 30.45
C GLY A 407 9.01 4.48 29.98
N SER A 408 9.70 3.40 30.36
CA SER A 408 11.11 3.13 30.06
C SER A 408 12.00 4.32 30.49
N LEU A 409 12.98 4.76 29.69
CA LEU A 409 13.79 5.96 29.95
C LEU A 409 13.15 7.26 29.37
N GLY A 410 11.85 7.22 29.07
CA GLY A 410 11.06 8.36 28.60
C GLY A 410 10.65 8.31 27.13
N SER A 411 10.51 7.12 26.53
CA SER A 411 10.19 6.95 25.10
C SER A 411 8.97 7.77 24.67
N SER A 412 7.86 7.68 25.41
CA SER A 412 6.63 8.43 25.14
C SER A 412 6.83 9.95 25.24
N TYR A 413 7.63 10.41 26.21
CA TYR A 413 7.97 11.83 26.34
C TYR A 413 8.79 12.32 25.13
N TYR A 414 9.87 11.61 24.77
CA TYR A 414 10.75 12.05 23.69
C TYR A 414 10.07 11.97 22.32
N GLN A 415 9.22 10.96 22.09
CA GLN A 415 8.37 10.88 20.91
C GLN A 415 7.53 12.15 20.75
N ASN A 416 6.97 12.68 21.84
CA ASN A 416 6.02 13.79 21.82
C ASN A 416 6.65 15.16 22.15
N ARG A 417 7.96 15.23 22.43
CA ARG A 417 8.69 16.43 22.90
C ARG A 417 8.44 17.68 22.04
N LYS A 418 8.30 17.53 20.71
CA LYS A 418 8.03 18.65 19.80
C LYS A 418 6.74 19.40 20.18
N PHE A 419 5.69 18.66 20.54
CA PHE A 419 4.41 19.23 20.97
C PHE A 419 4.43 19.63 22.45
N LEU A 420 5.02 18.78 23.30
CA LEU A 420 5.13 19.05 24.75
C LEU A 420 5.87 20.35 25.03
N SER A 421 6.91 20.68 24.25
CA SER A 421 7.66 21.95 24.37
C SER A 421 6.85 23.22 24.12
N LYS A 422 5.63 23.10 23.59
CA LYS A 422 4.71 24.23 23.33
C LYS A 422 3.69 24.42 24.44
N LEU A 423 3.61 23.50 25.40
CA LEU A 423 2.75 23.61 26.57
C LEU A 423 3.33 24.60 27.58
N LYS A 424 2.46 25.19 28.41
CA LYS A 424 2.89 26.17 29.43
C LYS A 424 3.75 25.54 30.52
N PHE A 425 3.54 24.25 30.77
CA PHE A 425 4.21 23.50 31.82
C PHE A 425 4.10 22.00 31.55
N VAL A 426 5.20 21.28 31.72
CA VAL A 426 5.25 19.81 31.58
C VAL A 426 6.02 19.22 32.77
N GLU A 427 5.41 18.24 33.44
CA GLU A 427 6.09 17.32 34.34
C GLU A 427 5.78 15.89 33.92
N TRP A 428 6.83 15.08 33.80
CA TRP A 428 6.74 13.68 33.38
C TRP A 428 7.36 12.81 34.48
N SER A 429 6.53 11.98 35.11
CA SER A 429 6.92 11.14 36.25
C SER A 429 6.88 9.69 35.82
N ILE A 430 8.04 9.10 35.55
CA ILE A 430 8.15 7.74 35.06
C ILE A 430 8.20 6.79 36.25
N VAL A 431 7.34 5.77 36.22
CA VAL A 431 7.36 4.67 37.20
C VAL A 431 7.87 3.41 36.51
N GLU A 432 8.99 2.89 36.98
CA GLU A 432 9.64 1.69 36.42
C GLU A 432 10.40 0.88 37.48
N GLN A 433 10.91 -0.28 37.09
CA GLN A 433 11.75 -1.18 37.88
C GLN A 433 13.08 -0.54 38.27
N GLU A 434 13.64 -1.01 39.39
CA GLU A 434 14.82 -0.45 40.07
C GLU A 434 16.00 -0.16 39.13
N LYS A 435 16.34 -1.11 38.24
CA LYS A 435 17.46 -0.95 37.28
C LYS A 435 17.23 0.21 36.32
N ILE A 436 16.04 0.31 35.71
CA ILE A 436 15.69 1.41 34.79
C ILE A 436 15.58 2.73 35.54
N VAL A 437 15.05 2.73 36.77
CA VAL A 437 15.01 3.94 37.61
C VAL A 437 16.41 4.43 37.96
N SER A 438 17.34 3.53 38.27
CA SER A 438 18.74 3.88 38.57
C SER A 438 19.41 4.56 37.37
N ILE A 439 19.29 3.98 36.17
CA ILE A 439 19.81 4.57 34.91
C ILE A 439 19.09 5.88 34.59
N GLY A 440 17.77 5.90 34.76
CA GLY A 440 16.94 7.09 34.53
C GLY A 440 17.39 8.26 35.39
N LYS A 441 17.60 8.03 36.69
CA LYS A 441 18.09 9.03 37.65
C LYS A 441 19.49 9.55 37.31
N SER A 442 20.40 8.67 36.91
CA SER A 442 21.79 9.05 36.62
C SER A 442 21.96 9.74 35.27
N GLU A 443 21.19 9.36 34.25
CA GLU A 443 21.44 9.77 32.87
C GLU A 443 20.31 10.56 32.21
N PHE A 444 19.04 10.31 32.52
CA PHE A 444 17.90 10.87 31.78
C PHE A 444 17.09 11.91 32.56
N GLU A 445 17.25 11.92 33.88
CA GLU A 445 16.54 12.82 34.77
C GLU A 445 16.88 14.28 34.49
N ASN A 446 15.87 15.12 34.48
CA ASN A 446 16.04 16.56 34.29
C ASN A 446 14.96 17.32 35.06
N ARG A 447 14.67 18.57 34.66
CA ARG A 447 13.65 19.39 35.30
C ARG A 447 12.22 18.86 35.07
N GLU A 448 11.97 18.33 33.88
CA GLU A 448 10.65 17.86 33.45
C GLU A 448 10.45 16.38 33.77
N ILE A 449 11.45 15.54 33.45
CA ILE A 449 11.41 14.08 33.67
C ILE A 449 11.98 13.72 35.05
N LYS A 450 11.25 12.90 35.81
CA LYS A 450 11.68 12.29 37.09
C LYS A 450 11.33 10.80 37.11
N PHE A 451 12.14 10.00 37.81
CA PHE A 451 11.98 8.54 37.90
C PHE A 451 11.64 8.06 39.32
N PHE A 452 10.71 7.12 39.42
CA PHE A 452 10.21 6.57 40.68
C PHE A 452 10.06 5.05 40.57
N GLU A 453 10.27 4.33 41.66
CA GLU A 453 10.05 2.87 41.69
C GLU A 453 8.58 2.52 41.92
N THR A 454 7.80 3.45 42.48
CA THR A 454 6.40 3.21 42.81
C THR A 454 5.48 4.36 42.39
N ILE A 455 4.24 4.00 42.04
CA ILE A 455 3.15 4.95 41.77
C ILE A 455 2.92 5.85 42.99
N ILE A 456 2.98 5.29 44.20
CA ILE A 456 2.73 6.01 45.46
C ILE A 456 3.73 7.14 45.65
N GLU A 457 5.01 6.86 45.43
CA GLU A 457 6.09 7.85 45.55
C GLU A 457 5.92 8.98 44.51
N ALA A 458 5.69 8.61 43.25
CA ALA A 458 5.46 9.56 42.17
C ALA A 458 4.27 10.48 42.46
N VAL A 459 3.14 9.91 42.91
CA VAL A 459 1.94 10.69 43.28
C VAL A 459 2.21 11.61 44.45
N LYS A 460 2.88 11.13 45.50
CA LYS A 460 3.20 11.92 46.69
C LYS A 460 4.08 13.13 46.36
N LEU A 461 5.10 12.95 45.52
CA LEU A 461 6.10 13.97 45.24
C LEU A 461 5.71 14.91 44.10
N ARG A 462 5.06 14.41 43.05
CA ARG A 462 4.82 15.17 41.81
C ARG A 462 3.36 15.56 41.62
N LYS A 463 2.43 14.88 42.30
CA LYS A 463 0.98 15.09 42.19
C LYS A 463 0.51 15.14 40.72
N PRO A 464 0.73 14.07 39.94
CA PRO A 464 0.30 14.01 38.55
C PRO A 464 -1.23 14.06 38.46
N GLU A 465 -1.73 14.63 37.37
CA GLU A 465 -3.17 14.73 37.07
C GLU A 465 -3.59 13.72 36.00
N THR A 466 -2.63 13.22 35.21
CA THR A 466 -2.86 12.24 34.15
C THR A 466 -2.05 10.98 34.41
N ALA A 467 -2.67 9.81 34.33
CA ALA A 467 -1.97 8.53 34.28
C ALA A 467 -1.87 8.05 32.83
N LEU A 468 -0.69 7.58 32.43
CA LEU A 468 -0.42 6.99 31.13
C LEU A 468 0.01 5.54 31.31
N LEU A 469 -0.63 4.64 30.57
CA LEU A 469 -0.32 3.22 30.46
C LEU A 469 -0.23 2.86 28.98
N SER A 470 0.95 3.05 28.37
CA SER A 470 1.17 2.68 26.95
C SER A 470 1.94 1.38 26.87
N SER A 471 1.34 0.35 26.25
CA SER A 471 1.96 -0.96 26.04
C SER A 471 2.42 -1.71 27.31
N VAL A 472 1.98 -1.30 28.50
CA VAL A 472 2.46 -1.85 29.78
C VAL A 472 1.54 -2.92 30.37
N LEU A 473 0.22 -2.70 30.33
CA LEU A 473 -0.76 -3.57 30.98
C LEU A 473 -0.70 -5.04 30.54
N PRO A 474 -0.43 -5.36 29.26
CA PRO A 474 -0.29 -6.75 28.83
C PRO A 474 0.78 -7.53 29.60
N TYR A 475 1.84 -6.85 30.04
CA TYR A 475 3.04 -7.47 30.58
C TYR A 475 3.09 -7.43 32.12
N ILE A 476 2.01 -7.00 32.77
CA ILE A 476 1.91 -6.98 34.22
C ILE A 476 1.20 -8.25 34.71
N LYS A 477 1.78 -8.89 35.73
CA LYS A 477 1.20 -10.07 36.39
C LYS A 477 -0.26 -9.87 36.80
N ASN A 478 -0.53 -8.79 37.54
CA ASN A 478 -1.86 -8.43 38.04
C ASN A 478 -2.29 -7.05 37.48
N PRO A 479 -2.75 -6.96 36.22
CA PRO A 479 -3.00 -5.68 35.57
C PRO A 479 -4.15 -4.91 36.23
N TYR A 480 -5.18 -5.61 36.73
CA TYR A 480 -6.31 -4.98 37.44
C TYR A 480 -5.94 -4.48 38.85
N GLU A 481 -4.90 -5.01 39.49
CA GLU A 481 -4.39 -4.44 40.75
C GLU A 481 -3.72 -3.09 40.49
N VAL A 482 -2.91 -2.99 39.43
CA VAL A 482 -2.31 -1.71 39.00
C VAL A 482 -3.40 -0.72 38.59
N LEU A 483 -4.37 -1.13 37.79
CA LEU A 483 -5.51 -0.27 37.42
C LEU A 483 -6.31 0.16 38.64
N GLY A 484 -6.53 -0.74 39.61
CA GLY A 484 -7.18 -0.44 40.89
C GLY A 484 -6.43 0.61 41.70
N LEU A 485 -5.10 0.50 41.77
CA LEU A 485 -4.24 1.48 42.43
C LEU A 485 -4.31 2.84 41.73
N ILE A 486 -4.20 2.89 40.39
CA ILE A 486 -4.33 4.12 39.62
C ILE A 486 -5.71 4.76 39.83
N LYS A 487 -6.77 3.95 39.78
CA LYS A 487 -8.14 4.37 40.04
C LYS A 487 -8.30 4.97 41.44
N SER A 488 -7.64 4.41 42.46
CA SER A 488 -7.68 4.89 43.85
C SER A 488 -7.12 6.30 44.03
N PHE A 489 -6.14 6.70 43.21
CA PHE A 489 -5.56 8.04 43.24
C PHE A 489 -6.40 9.11 42.52
N LYS A 490 -7.48 8.70 41.83
CA LYS A 490 -8.45 9.60 41.20
C LYS A 490 -7.78 10.65 40.29
N PHE A 491 -6.89 10.22 39.40
CA PHE A 491 -6.36 11.07 38.33
C PHE A 491 -7.50 11.76 37.57
N GLN A 492 -7.26 12.95 37.02
CA GLN A 492 -8.25 13.63 36.18
C GLN A 492 -8.47 12.90 34.86
N THR A 493 -7.40 12.34 34.30
CA THR A 493 -7.41 11.61 33.02
C THR A 493 -6.60 10.32 33.14
N ILE A 494 -7.09 9.24 32.55
CA ILE A 494 -6.32 8.01 32.35
C ILE A 494 -6.20 7.80 30.83
N LEU A 495 -4.97 7.69 30.36
CA LEU A 495 -4.63 7.39 28.97
C LEU A 495 -4.09 5.97 28.92
N ILE A 496 -4.74 5.15 28.11
CA ILE A 496 -4.29 3.78 27.82
C ILE A 496 -3.96 3.75 26.33
N ASP A 497 -2.81 3.22 25.98
CA ASP A 497 -2.42 3.09 24.57
C ASP A 497 -1.77 1.72 24.33
N ARG A 498 -1.79 1.28 23.07
CA ARG A 498 -1.19 0.02 22.62
C ARG A 498 -1.61 -1.17 23.48
N THR A 499 -2.89 -1.24 23.87
CA THR A 499 -3.42 -2.34 24.70
C THR A 499 -4.28 -3.27 23.84
N PRO A 500 -4.02 -4.59 23.83
CA PRO A 500 -4.78 -5.56 23.06
C PRO A 500 -6.11 -5.93 23.71
N PHE A 501 -7.17 -5.89 22.90
CA PHE A 501 -8.51 -6.30 23.28
C PHE A 501 -9.05 -7.35 22.32
N PHE A 502 -9.86 -8.27 22.82
CA PHE A 502 -10.66 -9.14 21.96
C PHE A 502 -11.76 -8.34 21.24
N VAL A 503 -11.96 -8.66 19.96
CA VAL A 503 -13.05 -8.10 19.14
C VAL A 503 -14.38 -8.78 19.47
N GLU A 504 -14.31 -10.06 19.79
CA GLU A 504 -15.43 -10.90 20.22
C GLU A 504 -15.44 -11.00 21.74
N ASP A 505 -16.57 -11.37 22.34
CA ASP A 505 -16.73 -11.42 23.79
C ASP A 505 -16.04 -12.66 24.38
N PHE A 506 -14.71 -12.59 24.48
CA PHE A 506 -13.85 -13.60 25.10
C PHE A 506 -13.41 -13.15 26.49
N PRO A 507 -13.26 -14.06 27.48
CA PRO A 507 -12.63 -13.71 28.75
C PRO A 507 -11.20 -13.24 28.53
N ASP A 508 -10.66 -12.49 29.49
CA ASP A 508 -9.24 -12.14 29.51
C ASP A 508 -8.40 -13.41 29.36
N ARG A 509 -7.34 -13.34 28.56
CA ARG A 509 -6.51 -14.48 28.21
C ARG A 509 -5.04 -14.18 28.45
N ILE A 510 -4.36 -15.13 29.06
CA ILE A 510 -2.90 -15.12 29.16
C ILE A 510 -2.34 -15.94 28.00
N THR A 511 -1.37 -15.37 27.31
CA THR A 511 -0.65 -15.96 26.19
C THR A 511 0.84 -15.87 26.45
N ILE A 512 1.64 -16.56 25.64
CA ILE A 512 3.08 -16.33 25.54
C ILE A 512 3.37 -15.63 24.23
N GLU A 513 3.99 -14.46 24.33
CA GLU A 513 4.71 -13.80 23.26
C GLU A 513 6.04 -14.53 23.04
N THR A 514 6.30 -14.97 21.81
CA THR A 514 7.58 -15.54 21.39
C THR A 514 8.26 -14.57 20.45
N VAL A 515 9.38 -14.01 20.90
CA VAL A 515 10.25 -13.19 20.08
C VAL A 515 11.19 -14.11 19.30
N PRO A 516 11.16 -14.03 17.97
CA PRO A 516 11.95 -14.92 17.13
C PRO A 516 13.46 -14.63 17.25
N PRO A 517 14.30 -15.68 17.16
CA PRO A 517 15.73 -15.58 17.47
C PRO A 517 16.50 -14.53 16.66
N GLU A 518 16.03 -14.19 15.47
CA GLU A 518 16.66 -13.21 14.58
C GLU A 518 16.45 -11.75 15.06
N VAL A 519 15.50 -11.51 15.97
CA VAL A 519 15.36 -10.23 16.69
C VAL A 519 16.13 -10.30 18.02
N TYR A 520 15.78 -11.29 18.85
CA TYR A 520 16.53 -11.85 19.98
C TYR A 520 15.69 -12.99 20.56
N SER A 521 16.31 -14.02 21.13
CA SER A 521 15.54 -15.15 21.69
C SER A 521 14.97 -14.78 23.05
N ALA A 522 13.66 -14.50 23.11
CA ALA A 522 12.95 -14.29 24.35
C ALA A 522 11.48 -14.72 24.26
N GLN A 523 10.90 -15.02 25.44
CA GLN A 523 9.49 -15.32 25.58
C GLN A 523 8.93 -14.57 26.79
N TYR A 524 7.70 -14.06 26.67
CA TYR A 524 7.04 -13.25 27.69
C TYR A 524 5.58 -13.64 27.87
N PRO A 525 5.07 -13.71 29.11
CA PRO A 525 3.62 -13.77 29.32
C PRO A 525 2.98 -12.44 28.90
N ALA A 526 1.84 -12.51 28.22
CA ALA A 526 1.11 -11.34 27.75
C ALA A 526 -0.41 -11.53 27.89
N TRP A 527 -1.07 -10.53 28.48
CA TRP A 527 -2.52 -10.46 28.58
C TRP A 527 -3.17 -9.93 27.30
N PHE A 528 -4.30 -10.54 26.96
CA PHE A 528 -5.30 -10.03 26.03
C PHE A 528 -6.60 -9.79 26.80
N PHE A 529 -7.18 -8.61 26.69
CA PHE A 529 -8.30 -8.20 27.55
C PHE A 529 -9.67 -8.33 26.86
N ASN A 530 -10.68 -8.71 27.62
CA ASN A 530 -12.08 -8.52 27.28
C ASN A 530 -12.39 -7.01 27.32
N TYR A 531 -12.86 -6.47 26.20
CA TYR A 531 -13.09 -5.03 26.09
C TYR A 531 -14.16 -4.52 27.06
N SER A 532 -15.31 -5.19 27.14
CA SER A 532 -16.44 -4.78 27.99
C SER A 532 -16.08 -4.81 29.47
N ARG A 533 -15.50 -5.91 29.95
CA ARG A 533 -15.02 -6.07 31.33
C ARG A 533 -14.02 -4.97 31.70
N PHE A 534 -13.12 -4.65 30.78
CA PHE A 534 -12.10 -3.62 31.00
C PHE A 534 -12.73 -2.23 31.16
N LEU A 535 -13.69 -1.88 30.30
CA LEU A 535 -14.43 -0.62 30.43
C LEU A 535 -15.24 -0.58 31.73
N ASP A 536 -15.94 -1.66 32.05
CA ASP A 536 -16.77 -1.79 33.25
C ASP A 536 -15.95 -1.57 34.53
N PHE A 537 -14.71 -2.06 34.58
CA PHE A 537 -13.81 -1.93 35.73
C PHE A 537 -13.55 -0.45 36.11
N LEU A 538 -13.47 0.45 35.12
CA LEU A 538 -13.23 1.88 35.34
C LEU A 538 -14.52 2.71 35.39
N SER A 539 -15.64 2.15 34.93
CA SER A 539 -16.89 2.87 34.65
C SER A 539 -17.57 3.52 35.86
N ASP A 540 -17.30 3.07 37.09
CA ASP A 540 -17.85 3.67 38.31
C ASP A 540 -17.20 5.02 38.66
N THR A 541 -15.95 5.24 38.26
CA THR A 541 -15.13 6.41 38.62
C THR A 541 -14.80 7.28 37.41
N TYR A 542 -14.71 6.67 36.22
CA TYR A 542 -14.31 7.32 34.98
C TYR A 542 -15.37 7.11 33.90
N GLU A 543 -15.46 8.09 33.00
CA GLU A 543 -16.17 7.96 31.72
C GLU A 543 -15.17 7.79 30.58
N LEU A 544 -15.50 6.94 29.62
CA LEU A 544 -14.73 6.81 28.38
C LEU A 544 -15.06 8.02 27.50
N VAL A 545 -14.05 8.83 27.21
CA VAL A 545 -14.17 9.99 26.31
C VAL A 545 -14.11 9.54 24.86
N GLU A 546 -13.12 8.71 24.53
CA GLU A 546 -12.93 8.18 23.17
C GLU A 546 -12.08 6.90 23.18
N ALA A 547 -12.28 6.06 22.17
CA ALA A 547 -11.51 4.86 21.91
C ALA A 547 -11.04 4.80 20.45
N PHE A 548 -9.72 4.73 20.25
CA PHE A 548 -9.08 4.62 18.94
C PHE A 548 -8.50 3.22 18.72
N GLU A 549 -8.35 2.83 17.46
CA GLU A 549 -7.47 1.71 17.09
C GLU A 549 -6.01 2.21 17.15
N SER A 550 -5.14 1.48 17.84
CA SER A 550 -3.70 1.75 17.88
C SER A 550 -3.00 1.13 16.66
N ASN A 551 -1.80 1.61 16.35
CA ASN A 551 -1.06 1.21 15.14
C ASN A 551 -0.45 -0.20 15.22
N ASP A 552 -0.43 -0.83 16.39
CA ASP A 552 0.09 -2.17 16.62
C ASP A 552 -0.78 -3.23 15.92
N ARG A 553 -0.13 -4.15 15.20
CA ARG A 553 -0.79 -5.19 14.39
C ARG A 553 -0.19 -6.55 14.67
N TYR A 554 -0.39 -7.03 15.90
CA TYR A 554 -0.10 -8.41 16.25
C TYR A 554 -1.33 -9.30 16.00
N SER A 555 -1.09 -10.58 15.80
CA SER A 555 -2.13 -11.58 15.60
C SER A 555 -2.11 -12.64 16.70
N LEU A 556 -3.30 -13.05 17.15
CA LEU A 556 -3.49 -14.26 17.93
C LEU A 556 -4.08 -15.34 17.02
N ILE A 557 -3.52 -16.54 17.06
CA ILE A 557 -3.79 -17.62 16.08
C ILE A 557 -5.28 -18.00 16.03
N ASP A 558 -5.95 -17.99 17.17
CA ASP A 558 -7.29 -18.56 17.36
C ASP A 558 -8.36 -17.54 17.77
N ALA A 559 -8.01 -16.24 17.85
CA ALA A 559 -8.98 -15.19 18.17
C ALA A 559 -8.66 -13.87 17.48
N LYS A 560 -9.71 -13.07 17.24
CA LYS A 560 -9.55 -11.71 16.71
C LYS A 560 -9.27 -10.73 17.82
N ILE A 561 -8.18 -10.00 17.66
CA ILE A 561 -7.70 -8.98 18.58
C ILE A 561 -7.58 -7.64 17.87
N ILE A 562 -7.69 -6.56 18.64
CA ILE A 562 -7.47 -5.19 18.19
C ILE A 562 -6.71 -4.44 19.29
N TYR A 563 -5.63 -3.77 18.94
CA TYR A 563 -4.96 -2.87 19.86
C TYR A 563 -5.73 -1.55 19.89
N ARG A 564 -6.03 -1.05 21.09
CA ARG A 564 -6.75 0.20 21.28
C ARG A 564 -6.00 1.17 22.14
N ALA A 565 -6.27 2.44 21.88
CA ALA A 565 -6.00 3.54 22.78
C ALA A 565 -7.31 4.06 23.35
N LEU A 566 -7.37 4.27 24.67
CA LEU A 566 -8.56 4.68 25.40
C LEU A 566 -8.24 5.94 26.19
N ILE A 567 -9.11 6.94 26.07
CA ILE A 567 -9.04 8.17 26.85
C ILE A 567 -10.18 8.15 27.84
N PHE A 568 -9.85 8.15 29.13
CA PHE A 568 -10.82 8.22 30.22
C PHE A 568 -10.71 9.55 30.96
N MET A 569 -11.86 10.10 31.35
CA MET A 569 -11.95 11.29 32.20
C MET A 569 -12.68 10.96 33.49
N ARG A 570 -12.21 11.50 34.62
CA ARG A 570 -12.85 11.27 35.92
C ARG A 570 -14.24 11.91 35.94
N LYS A 571 -15.24 11.15 36.40
CA LYS A 571 -16.59 11.66 36.62
C LYS A 571 -16.58 12.77 37.68
N LYS A 572 -17.49 13.73 37.54
CA LYS A 572 -17.66 14.86 38.47
C LYS A 572 -18.30 14.43 39.77
#